data_AF-A0A6G9SH29-F1
#
_entry.id   AF-A0A6G9SH29-F1
#
_cell.length_a   1.000
_cell.length_b   1.000
_cell.length_c   1.000
_cell.angle_alpha   90.00
_cell.angle_beta   90.00
_cell.angle_gamma   90.00
#
_symmetry.space_group_name_H-M   'P 1'
#
loop_
_entity.id
_entity.type
_entity.pdbx_description
1 polymer ?
#
loop_
_entity_poly.entity_id
_entity_poly.type
_entity_poly.pdbx_seq_one_letter_code
_entity_poly.pdbx_strand_id
1 'polypeptide(L)'
;MTQKHFSIEYRFGKAIRRRRRELDLSQEALAEKSGLHRNYISGIENGERNPSLKNIVKLAAALEISVSELFVNYGIEVKSESETNS
;
A
#
# COMPACT_ATOMS: atom_id res chain seq x y z
N MET A 1 -0.88 17.58 16.29
CA MET A 1 -0.27 16.26 16.55
C MET A 1 -1.19 15.22 15.95
N THR A 2 -0.84 14.73 14.75
CA THR A 2 -1.78 14.14 13.79
C THR A 2 -1.94 12.64 14.02
N GLN A 3 -3.19 12.17 14.07
CA GLN A 3 -3.59 10.74 14.09
C GLN A 3 -3.24 10.01 12.78
N LYS A 4 -1.99 10.10 12.28
CA LYS A 4 -1.57 9.44 11.03
C LYS A 4 -1.43 7.91 11.14
N HIS A 5 -1.74 7.32 12.29
CA HIS A 5 -1.25 5.99 12.68
C HIS A 5 -2.18 4.80 12.32
N PHE A 6 -3.39 5.00 11.78
CA PHE A 6 -4.35 3.89 11.58
C PHE A 6 -5.13 3.86 10.26
N SER A 7 -4.96 4.82 9.33
CA SER A 7 -5.76 4.79 8.09
C SER A 7 -5.39 3.59 7.20
N ILE A 8 -6.37 3.11 6.43
CA ILE A 8 -6.17 1.99 5.51
C ILE A 8 -5.11 2.31 4.45
N GLU A 9 -5.05 3.56 3.98
CA GLU A 9 -4.05 4.04 3.02
C GLU A 9 -2.65 4.00 3.63
N TYR A 10 -2.49 4.39 4.90
CA TYR A 10 -1.21 4.30 5.59
C TYR A 10 -0.75 2.85 5.70
N ARG A 11 -1.62 1.95 6.17
CA ARG A 11 -1.30 0.52 6.32
C ARG A 11 -0.98 -0.13 4.97
N PHE A 12 -1.76 0.17 3.93
CA PHE A 12 -1.51 -0.26 2.56
C PHE A 12 -0.18 0.29 2.02
N GLY A 13 0.10 1.58 2.21
CA GLY A 13 1.36 2.21 1.82
C GLY A 13 2.58 1.56 2.47
N LYS A 14 2.48 1.26 3.77
CA LYS A 14 3.50 0.50 4.50
C LYS A 14 3.68 -0.90 3.95
N ALA A 15 2.60 -1.54 3.52
CA ALA A 15 2.64 -2.85 2.90
C ALA A 15 3.47 -2.87 1.62
N ILE A 16 3.12 -1.97 0.70
CA ILE A 16 3.84 -1.74 -0.56
C ILE A 16 5.32 -1.45 -0.30
N ARG A 17 5.62 -0.53 0.63
CA ARG A 17 7.00 -0.15 0.95
C ARG A 17 7.82 -1.31 1.50
N ARG A 18 7.23 -2.12 2.41
CA ARG A 18 7.92 -3.27 2.99
C ARG A 18 8.22 -4.28 1.88
N ARG A 19 7.22 -4.68 1.08
CA ARG A 19 7.43 -5.64 -0.01
C ARG A 19 8.46 -5.15 -1.04
N ARG A 20 8.38 -3.88 -1.44
CA ARG A 20 9.33 -3.29 -2.39
C ARG A 20 10.78 -3.43 -1.90
N ARG A 21 11.01 -3.20 -0.61
CA ARG A 21 12.34 -3.32 -0.01
C ARG A 21 12.82 -4.76 0.10
N GLU A 22 11.93 -5.73 0.33
CA GLU A 22 12.28 -7.16 0.29
C GLU A 22 12.75 -7.62 -1.10
N LEU A 23 12.35 -6.90 -2.16
CA LEU A 23 12.79 -7.11 -3.54
C LEU A 23 13.96 -6.21 -3.96
N ASP A 24 14.56 -5.45 -3.01
CA ASP A 24 15.63 -4.49 -3.26
C ASP A 24 15.32 -3.43 -4.35
N LEU A 25 14.04 -3.12 -4.56
CA LEU A 25 13.62 -2.15 -5.58
C LEU A 25 13.66 -0.73 -5.04
N SER A 26 14.11 0.23 -5.86
CA SER A 26 13.88 1.67 -5.62
C SER A 26 12.42 2.06 -5.93
N GLN A 27 11.99 3.26 -5.52
CA GLN A 27 10.65 3.75 -5.90
C GLN A 27 10.54 3.93 -7.42
N GLU A 28 11.60 4.41 -8.08
CA GLU A 28 11.74 4.46 -9.54
C GLU A 28 11.58 3.09 -10.18
N ALA A 29 12.27 2.06 -9.66
CA ALA A 29 12.19 0.71 -10.21
C ALA A 29 10.77 0.11 -10.08
N LEU A 30 10.09 0.35 -8.95
CA LEU A 30 8.69 -0.07 -8.79
C LEU A 30 7.76 0.72 -9.73
N ALA A 31 8.01 2.02 -9.91
CA ALA A 31 7.25 2.87 -10.81
C ALA A 31 7.34 2.36 -12.26
N GLU A 32 8.54 2.04 -12.71
CA GLU A 32 8.80 1.43 -14.02
C GLU A 32 8.09 0.08 -14.17
N LYS A 33 8.31 -0.86 -13.24
CA LYS A 33 7.69 -2.20 -13.27
C LYS A 33 6.16 -2.15 -13.27
N SER A 34 5.56 -1.21 -12.53
CA SER A 34 4.09 -1.08 -12.42
C SER A 34 3.46 -0.20 -13.51
N GLY A 35 4.28 0.50 -14.31
CA GLY A 35 3.81 1.51 -15.28
C GLY A 35 3.08 2.67 -14.60
N LEU A 36 3.48 3.03 -13.37
CA LEU A 36 2.92 4.13 -12.59
C LEU A 36 3.96 5.23 -12.42
N HIS A 37 3.54 6.47 -12.23
CA HIS A 37 4.48 7.56 -12.00
C HIS A 37 5.14 7.43 -10.62
N ARG A 38 6.45 7.66 -10.53
CA ARG A 38 7.19 7.56 -9.27
C ARG A 38 6.62 8.41 -8.13
N ASN A 39 6.22 9.65 -8.40
CA ASN A 39 5.59 10.50 -7.38
C ASN A 39 4.28 9.89 -6.84
N TYR A 40 3.56 9.12 -7.66
CA TYR A 40 2.38 8.39 -7.24
C TYR A 40 2.74 7.21 -6.33
N ILE A 41 3.80 6.46 -6.65
CA ILE A 41 4.37 5.42 -5.77
C ILE A 41 4.76 6.02 -4.41
N SER A 42 5.49 7.14 -4.40
CA SER A 42 5.87 7.81 -3.16
C SER A 42 4.66 8.23 -2.32
N GLY A 43 3.64 8.82 -2.97
CA GLY A 43 2.39 9.20 -2.30
C GLY A 43 1.64 7.99 -1.73
N ILE A 44 1.62 6.85 -2.43
CA ILE A 44 1.02 5.60 -1.92
C ILE A 44 1.79 5.14 -0.68
N GLU A 45 3.12 5.04 -0.73
CA GLU A 45 3.92 4.56 0.40
C GLU A 45 3.82 5.43 1.66
N ASN A 46 3.49 6.71 1.48
CA ASN A 46 3.28 7.66 2.57
C ASN A 46 1.81 7.72 3.06
N GLY A 47 0.91 6.96 2.45
CA GLY A 47 -0.53 6.95 2.76
C GLY A 47 -1.28 8.20 2.28
N GLU A 48 -0.74 8.93 1.31
CA GLU A 48 -1.28 10.20 0.77
C GLU A 48 -2.13 9.98 -0.50
N ARG A 49 -2.28 8.72 -0.91
CA ARG A 49 -3.01 8.30 -2.10
C ARG A 49 -3.89 7.10 -1.76
N ASN A 50 -5.12 7.14 -2.29
CA ASN A 50 -6.01 5.99 -2.35
C ASN A 50 -5.95 5.39 -3.77
N PRO A 51 -5.17 4.33 -3.99
CA PRO A 51 -5.03 3.74 -5.31
C PRO A 51 -6.30 3.01 -5.76
N SER A 52 -6.67 3.17 -7.02
CA SER A 52 -7.77 2.41 -7.60
C SER A 52 -7.46 0.91 -7.65
N LEU A 53 -8.50 0.07 -7.73
CA LEU A 53 -8.35 -1.39 -7.87
C LEU A 53 -7.43 -1.79 -9.04
N LYS A 54 -7.53 -1.08 -10.17
CA LYS A 54 -6.64 -1.31 -11.34
C LYS A 54 -5.17 -1.07 -10.99
N ASN A 55 -4.88 -0.02 -10.21
CA ASN A 55 -3.52 0.29 -9.79
C ASN A 55 -3.02 -0.69 -8.72
N ILE A 56 -3.89 -1.17 -7.83
CA ILE A 56 -3.56 -2.21 -6.85
C ILE A 56 -3.12 -3.50 -7.56
N VAL A 57 -3.83 -3.92 -8.62
CA VAL A 57 -3.44 -5.08 -9.44
C VAL A 57 -2.07 -4.88 -10.10
N LYS A 58 -1.81 -3.70 -10.67
CA LYS A 58 -0.50 -3.37 -11.25
C LYS A 58 0.62 -3.42 -10.23
N LEU A 59 0.38 -2.89 -9.03
CA LEU A 59 1.34 -2.90 -7.92
C LEU A 59 1.62 -4.33 -7.45
N ALA A 60 0.59 -5.15 -7.27
CA ALA A 60 0.74 -6.55 -6.89
C ALA A 60 1.59 -7.33 -7.90
N ALA A 61 1.30 -7.17 -9.20
CA ALA A 61 2.09 -7.78 -10.27
C ALA A 61 3.56 -7.31 -10.24
N ALA A 62 3.81 -6.01 -10.08
CA ALA A 62 5.16 -5.45 -10.01
C ALA A 62 5.95 -5.84 -8.74
N LEU A 63 5.23 -6.20 -7.68
CA LEU A 63 5.78 -6.65 -6.39
C LEU A 63 5.82 -8.18 -6.25
N GLU A 64 5.49 -8.90 -7.33
CA GLU A 64 5.60 -10.36 -7.42
C GLU A 64 4.85 -11.06 -6.27
N ILE A 65 3.64 -10.57 -5.96
CA ILE A 65 2.72 -11.14 -4.96
C ILE A 65 1.27 -11.03 -5.43
N SER A 66 0.39 -11.83 -4.82
CA SER A 66 -1.05 -11.69 -5.04
C SER A 66 -1.61 -10.42 -4.38
N VAL A 67 -2.77 -9.95 -4.88
CA VAL A 67 -3.49 -8.84 -4.24
C VAL A 67 -3.88 -9.21 -2.80
N SER A 68 -4.31 -10.45 -2.54
CA SER A 68 -4.63 -10.92 -1.18
C SER A 68 -3.46 -10.78 -0.21
N GLU A 69 -2.24 -11.09 -0.64
CA GLU A 69 -1.04 -11.00 0.22
C GLU A 69 -0.70 -9.56 0.61
N LEU A 70 -1.02 -8.56 -0.23
CA LEU A 70 -0.89 -7.13 0.12
C LEU A 70 -1.75 -6.76 1.33
N PHE A 71 -2.89 -7.41 1.53
CA PHE A 71 -3.83 -7.11 2.61
C PHE A 71 -3.65 -8.02 3.83
N VAL A 72 -3.28 -9.29 3.65
CA VAL A 72 -3.13 -10.28 4.73
C VAL A 72 -1.83 -10.07 5.52
N ASN A 73 -0.69 -9.91 4.84
CA ASN A 73 0.61 -10.02 5.52
C ASN A 73 1.02 -8.75 6.28
N TYR A 74 0.33 -7.62 6.08
CA TYR A 74 0.79 -6.31 6.51
C TYR A 74 -0.12 -5.66 7.58
N GLY A 75 -0.97 -6.45 8.22
CA GLY A 75 -1.80 -6.00 9.34
C GLY A 75 -2.81 -4.94 8.94
N ILE A 76 -3.43 -5.06 7.75
CA ILE A 76 -4.61 -4.26 7.40
C ILE A 76 -5.82 -4.88 8.12
N GLU A 77 -5.85 -4.74 9.44
CA GLU A 77 -7.05 -5.05 10.21
C GLU A 77 -8.08 -3.96 9.92
N VAL A 78 -9.19 -4.36 9.32
CA VAL A 78 -10.40 -3.54 9.28
C VAL A 78 -10.99 -3.64 10.68
N LYS A 79 -10.95 -2.55 11.46
CA LYS A 79 -11.84 -2.46 12.61
C LYS A 79 -13.26 -2.50 12.07
N SER A 80 -14.04 -3.53 12.43
CA SER A 80 -15.46 -3.53 12.17
C SER A 80 -16.07 -2.27 12.81
N GLU A 81 -17.01 -1.61 12.12
CA GLU A 81 -17.71 -0.40 12.58
C GLU A 81 -18.60 -0.64 13.83
N SER A 82 -18.39 -1.71 14.59
CA SER A 82 -19.21 -2.12 15.73
C SER A 82 -18.74 -1.59 17.10
N GLU A 83 -17.68 -0.79 17.19
CA GLU A 83 -17.11 -0.34 18.48
C GLU A 83 -17.30 1.15 18.82
N THR A 84 -18.15 1.89 18.09
CA THR A 84 -18.43 3.32 18.41
C THR A 84 -19.82 3.57 19.00
N ASN A 85 -20.50 2.54 19.52
CA ASN A 85 -21.70 2.71 20.34
C ASN A 85 -21.55 1.97 21.69
N SER A 86 -20.75 2.55 22.59
CA SER A 86 -20.91 2.41 24.05
C SER A 86 -20.32 3.64 24.72
#